data_AF-A0A4R8B505-F1
#
_entry.id   AF-A0A4R8B505-F1
#
_cell.length_a   1.000
_cell.length_b   1.000
_cell.length_c   1.000
_cell.angle_alpha   90.00
_cell.angle_beta   90.00
_cell.angle_gamma   90.00
#
_symmetry.space_group_name_H-M   'P 1'
#
loop_
_entity.id
_entity.type
_entity.pdbx_description
1 polymer ?
#
loop_
_entity_poly.entity_id
_entity_poly.type
_entity_poly.pdbx_seq_one_letter_code
_entity_poly.pdbx_strand_id
1 'polypeptide(L)'
;MNNIEAIRIINQNIKNIKIKINKFNFYAAILIGTGIALVFVFFAFFYFAKKENYEYLVDVGTISGGIVSSLFSLGGLILVYVAFLGQEQQNLNQQIVNLNNEEEIKRQNNASQIQHFENLFFRLLANYNETKSTFYLLRDINIFSSFIQHYNKRLGTFAVLRNLNNRKLTYASLKKELNFDTSFILQINSILKFTYQYDFELIKKNMYIEIFTSTISTHEKKCVYLVYHLSDELTNENKENIDKSDLLNGITLENI
;
A
#
# COMPACT_ATOMS: atom_id res chain seq x y z
N MET A 1 10.74 3.97 -13.74
CA MET A 1 11.43 5.25 -13.50
C MET A 1 11.21 5.61 -12.05
N ASN A 2 12.26 5.92 -11.29
CA ASN A 2 12.13 6.25 -9.86
C ASN A 2 11.43 7.62 -9.74
N ASN A 3 10.48 7.80 -8.80
CA ASN A 3 9.78 9.07 -8.61
C ASN A 3 10.75 10.24 -8.36
N ILE A 4 11.88 9.97 -7.71
CA ILE A 4 12.97 10.95 -7.51
C ILE A 4 13.55 11.41 -8.85
N GLU A 5 13.76 10.48 -9.78
CA GLU A 5 14.28 10.77 -11.12
C GLU A 5 13.27 11.55 -11.95
N ALA A 6 11.99 11.20 -11.87
CA ALA A 6 10.89 11.92 -12.50
C ALA A 6 10.81 13.37 -12.00
N ILE A 7 10.82 13.59 -10.69
CA ILE A 7 10.81 14.93 -10.09
C ILE A 7 12.05 15.72 -10.51
N ARG A 8 13.23 15.10 -10.59
CA ARG A 8 14.45 15.76 -11.05
C ARG A 8 14.32 16.27 -12.50
N ILE A 9 13.82 15.42 -13.39
CA ILE A 9 13.60 15.77 -14.80
C ILE A 9 12.59 16.91 -14.91
N ILE A 10 11.47 16.83 -14.18
CA ILE A 10 10.44 17.87 -14.18
C ILE A 10 11.00 19.21 -13.68
N ASN A 11 11.78 19.21 -12.59
CA ASN A 11 12.44 20.41 -12.06
C ASN A 11 13.42 21.04 -13.06
N GLN A 12 14.16 20.22 -13.80
CA GLN A 12 15.03 20.72 -14.86
C GLN A 12 14.23 21.37 -15.99
N ASN A 13 13.09 20.79 -16.38
CA ASN A 13 12.20 21.37 -17.38
C ASN A 13 11.59 22.70 -16.91
N ILE A 14 11.14 22.79 -15.66
CA ILE A 14 10.65 24.03 -15.05
C ILE A 14 11.73 25.13 -15.11
N LYS A 15 12.98 24.79 -14.78
CA LYS A 15 14.10 25.75 -14.85
C LYS A 15 14.32 26.24 -16.28
N ASN A 16 14.27 25.34 -17.26
CA ASN A 16 14.41 25.68 -18.68
C ASN A 16 13.28 26.59 -19.17
N ILE A 17 12.03 26.30 -18.77
CA ILE A 17 10.85 27.12 -19.09
C ILE A 17 11.00 28.52 -18.49
N LYS A 18 11.43 28.64 -17.23
CA LYS A 18 11.66 29.94 -16.57
C LYS A 18 12.68 30.79 -17.33
N ILE A 19 13.75 30.18 -17.84
CA ILE A 19 14.75 30.86 -18.68
C ILE A 19 14.10 31.33 -20.00
N LYS A 20 13.31 30.50 -20.66
CA LYS A 20 12.58 30.87 -21.88
C LYS A 20 11.63 32.04 -21.62
N ILE A 21 10.80 31.98 -20.57
CA ILE A 21 9.87 33.04 -20.17
C ILE A 21 10.61 34.37 -20.03
N ASN A 22 11.71 34.40 -19.27
CA ASN A 22 12.48 35.63 -19.08
C ASN A 22 13.03 36.18 -20.40
N LYS A 23 13.55 35.31 -21.28
CA LYS A 23 14.08 35.70 -22.60
C LYS A 23 13.00 36.30 -23.50
N PHE A 24 11.84 35.66 -23.59
CA PHE A 24 10.74 36.14 -24.43
C PHE A 24 10.06 37.38 -23.86
N ASN A 25 9.93 37.49 -22.53
CA ASN A 25 9.48 38.73 -21.89
C ASN A 25 10.39 39.91 -22.21
N PHE A 26 11.72 39.70 -22.19
CA PHE A 26 12.67 40.73 -22.57
C PHE A 26 12.51 41.17 -24.03
N TYR A 27 12.31 40.22 -24.95
CA TYR A 27 12.04 40.56 -26.37
C TYR A 27 10.72 41.30 -26.56
N ALA A 28 9.65 40.89 -25.90
CA ALA A 28 8.37 41.61 -25.93
C ALA A 28 8.53 43.05 -25.41
N ALA A 29 9.26 43.23 -24.30
CA ALA A 29 9.53 44.54 -23.72
C ALA A 29 10.32 45.45 -24.68
N ILE A 30 11.34 44.91 -25.36
CA ILE A 30 12.11 45.65 -26.37
C ILE A 30 11.21 46.06 -27.55
N LEU A 31 10.38 45.16 -28.07
CA LEU A 31 9.51 45.48 -29.21
C LEU A 31 8.49 46.56 -28.86
N ILE A 32 7.84 46.45 -27.69
CA ILE A 32 6.88 47.45 -27.21
C ILE A 32 7.59 48.78 -26.94
N GLY A 33 8.74 48.75 -26.26
CA GLY A 33 9.54 49.95 -25.98
C GLY A 33 10.02 50.65 -27.25
N THR A 34 10.43 49.87 -28.26
CA THR A 34 10.83 50.40 -29.58
C THR A 34 9.64 51.01 -30.31
N GLY A 35 8.47 50.36 -30.27
CA GLY A 35 7.24 50.91 -30.83
C GLY A 35 6.86 52.25 -30.18
N ILE A 36 6.93 52.35 -28.85
CA ILE A 36 6.68 53.60 -28.12
C ILE A 36 7.71 54.67 -28.50
N ALA A 37 9.00 54.34 -28.53
CA ALA A 37 10.06 55.26 -28.90
C ALA A 37 9.87 55.81 -30.34
N LEU A 38 9.47 54.97 -31.29
CA LEU A 38 9.18 55.39 -32.65
C LEU A 38 8.00 56.38 -32.71
N VAL A 39 6.93 56.16 -31.93
CA VAL A 39 5.83 57.13 -31.83
C VAL A 39 6.35 58.51 -31.40
N PHE A 40 7.22 58.57 -30.40
CA PHE A 40 7.83 59.83 -29.96
C PHE A 40 8.74 60.46 -31.03
N VAL A 41 9.53 59.66 -31.74
CA VAL A 41 10.39 60.15 -32.83
C VAL A 41 9.55 60.74 -33.96
N PHE A 42 8.49 60.04 -34.40
CA PHE A 42 7.58 60.55 -35.43
C PHE A 42 6.85 61.82 -34.97
N PHE A 43 6.41 61.86 -33.71
CA PHE A 43 5.76 63.04 -33.13
C PHE A 43 6.71 64.25 -33.07
N ALA A 44 7.95 64.05 -32.63
CA ALA A 44 8.96 65.11 -32.59
C ALA A 44 9.32 65.60 -33.99
N PHE A 45 9.56 64.69 -34.93
CA PHE A 45 9.81 65.03 -36.33
C PHE A 45 8.66 65.86 -36.91
N PHE A 46 7.42 65.46 -36.62
CA PHE A 46 6.23 66.21 -37.02
C PHE A 46 6.20 67.63 -36.43
N TYR A 47 6.43 67.77 -35.11
CA TYR A 47 6.39 69.06 -34.43
C TYR A 47 7.46 70.05 -34.95
N PHE A 48 8.66 69.56 -35.27
CA PHE A 48 9.78 70.41 -35.71
C PHE A 48 9.82 70.66 -37.22
N ALA A 49 9.22 69.81 -38.05
CA ALA A 49 9.33 69.92 -39.51
C ALA A 49 8.56 71.11 -40.14
N LYS A 50 7.71 71.84 -39.40
CA LYS A 50 6.96 73.05 -39.84
C LYS A 50 6.40 72.96 -41.28
N LYS A 51 5.87 71.80 -41.69
CA LYS A 51 5.24 71.64 -43.00
C LYS A 51 3.73 71.85 -42.88
N GLU A 52 3.20 72.86 -43.56
CA GLU A 52 1.76 73.15 -43.65
C GLU A 52 0.99 72.19 -44.58
N ASN A 53 1.69 71.23 -45.22
CA ASN A 53 1.08 70.39 -46.25
C ASN A 53 0.46 69.12 -45.64
N TYR A 54 -0.87 69.05 -45.66
CA TYR A 54 -1.67 68.00 -45.02
C TYR A 54 -1.46 66.60 -45.61
N GLU A 55 -1.14 66.49 -46.91
CA GLU A 55 -0.90 65.20 -47.58
C GLU A 55 0.33 64.47 -47.00
N TYR A 56 1.42 65.20 -46.74
CA TYR A 56 2.64 64.64 -46.15
C TYR A 56 2.40 64.06 -44.75
N LEU A 57 1.46 64.66 -44.02
CA LEU A 57 1.02 64.28 -42.69
C LEU A 57 0.33 62.92 -42.68
N VAL A 58 -0.52 62.68 -43.68
CA VAL A 58 -1.24 61.43 -43.88
C VAL A 58 -0.26 60.30 -44.23
N ASP A 59 0.72 60.56 -45.09
CA ASP A 59 1.72 59.55 -45.48
C ASP A 59 2.60 59.12 -44.29
N VAL A 60 3.10 60.08 -43.51
CA VAL A 60 3.90 59.79 -42.30
C VAL A 60 3.05 59.08 -41.25
N GLY A 61 1.80 59.49 -41.06
CA GLY A 61 0.85 58.82 -40.16
C GLY A 61 0.60 57.36 -40.57
N THR A 62 0.45 57.11 -41.87
CA THR A 62 0.19 55.77 -42.41
C THR A 62 1.40 54.86 -42.26
N ILE A 63 2.60 55.35 -42.58
CA ILE A 63 3.86 54.59 -42.43
C ILE A 63 4.15 54.31 -40.95
N SER A 64 4.07 55.35 -40.10
CA SER A 64 4.35 55.20 -38.66
C SER A 64 3.33 54.28 -37.98
N GLY A 65 2.03 54.42 -38.33
CA GLY A 65 0.97 53.53 -37.86
C GLY A 65 1.20 52.08 -38.27
N GLY A 66 1.61 51.83 -39.53
CA GLY A 66 1.92 50.48 -40.02
C GLY A 66 3.08 49.83 -39.27
N ILE A 67 4.18 50.56 -39.06
CA ILE A 67 5.36 50.06 -38.34
C ILE A 67 5.04 49.82 -36.86
N VAL A 68 4.43 50.79 -36.18
CA VAL A 68 4.10 50.68 -34.75
C VAL A 68 3.09 49.56 -34.51
N SER A 69 2.04 49.48 -35.32
CA SER A 69 1.04 48.40 -35.22
C SER A 69 1.68 47.02 -35.38
N SER A 70 2.62 46.86 -36.33
CA SER A 70 3.32 45.59 -36.55
C SER A 70 4.21 45.20 -35.36
N LEU A 71 4.94 46.17 -34.77
CA LEU A 71 5.76 45.94 -33.58
C LEU A 71 4.91 45.55 -32.37
N PHE A 72 3.78 46.23 -32.16
CA PHE A 72 2.85 45.93 -31.08
C PHE A 72 2.19 44.57 -31.26
N SER A 73 1.79 44.23 -32.49
CA SER A 73 1.20 42.92 -32.81
C SER A 73 2.21 41.79 -32.56
N LEU A 74 3.46 41.97 -32.97
CA LEU A 74 4.52 41.00 -32.71
C LEU A 74 4.83 40.88 -31.21
N GLY A 75 4.92 42.00 -30.49
CA GLY A 75 5.10 42.01 -29.04
C GLY A 75 3.96 41.30 -28.32
N GLY A 76 2.71 41.55 -28.72
CA GLY A 76 1.52 40.89 -28.20
C GLY A 76 1.54 39.37 -28.43
N LEU A 77 1.94 38.92 -29.63
CA LEU A 77 2.08 37.49 -29.93
C LEU A 77 3.12 36.81 -29.05
N ILE A 78 4.26 37.47 -28.78
CA ILE A 78 5.28 36.96 -27.87
C ILE A 78 4.73 36.85 -26.44
N LEU A 79 3.92 37.82 -25.98
CA LEU A 79 3.29 37.75 -24.66
C LEU A 79 2.31 36.59 -24.54
N VAL A 80 1.51 36.31 -25.59
CA VAL A 80 0.64 35.12 -25.65
C VAL A 80 1.48 33.84 -25.54
N TYR A 81 2.61 33.78 -26.24
CA TYR A 81 3.53 32.63 -26.14
C TYR A 81 4.11 32.48 -24.72
N VAL A 82 4.47 33.58 -24.06
CA VAL A 82 4.90 33.56 -22.65
C VAL A 82 3.80 33.04 -21.73
N ALA A 83 2.54 33.43 -21.97
CA ALA A 83 1.41 32.93 -21.19
C ALA A 83 1.27 31.40 -21.32
N PHE A 84 1.44 30.85 -22.54
CA PHE A 84 1.46 29.40 -22.73
C PHE A 84 2.62 28.71 -22.00
N LEU A 85 3.82 29.29 -22.01
CA LEU A 85 4.94 28.77 -21.22
C LEU A 85 4.65 28.79 -19.71
N GLY A 86 3.96 29.84 -19.22
CA GLY A 86 3.51 29.92 -17.84
C GLY A 86 2.51 28.81 -17.48
N GLN A 87 1.56 28.53 -18.36
CA GLN A 87 0.61 27.42 -18.20
C GLN A 87 1.33 26.06 -18.19
N GLU A 88 2.31 25.85 -19.08
CA GLU A 88 3.12 24.63 -19.09
C GLU A 88 3.88 24.44 -17.78
N GLN A 89 4.47 25.51 -17.22
CA GLN A 89 5.13 25.48 -15.93
C GLN A 89 4.16 25.09 -14.79
N GLN A 90 2.94 25.62 -14.79
CA GLN A 90 1.92 25.27 -13.81
C GLN A 90 1.54 23.79 -13.89
N ASN A 91 1.37 23.26 -15.10
CA ASN A 91 1.07 21.85 -15.31
C ASN A 91 2.19 20.94 -14.77
N LEU A 92 3.45 21.29 -15.00
CA LEU A 92 4.59 20.53 -14.47
C LEU A 92 4.65 20.55 -12.93
N ASN A 93 4.36 21.69 -12.32
CA ASN A 93 4.26 21.76 -10.86
C ASN A 93 3.14 20.87 -10.31
N GLN A 94 1.99 20.85 -10.99
CA GLN A 94 0.86 19.99 -10.60
C GLN A 94 1.21 18.50 -10.72
N GLN A 95 2.00 18.12 -11.72
CA GLN A 95 2.50 16.73 -11.84
C GLN A 95 3.38 16.33 -10.65
N ILE A 96 4.27 17.22 -10.17
CA ILE A 96 5.08 16.94 -8.97
C ILE A 96 4.19 16.70 -7.75
N VAL A 97 3.18 17.54 -7.55
CA VAL A 97 2.23 17.39 -6.43
C VAL A 97 1.50 16.06 -6.52
N ASN A 98 1.03 15.68 -7.71
CA ASN A 98 0.33 14.41 -7.91
C ASN A 98 1.22 13.20 -7.62
N LEU A 99 2.49 13.21 -8.08
CA LEU A 99 3.45 12.14 -7.81
C LEU A 99 3.70 11.96 -6.31
N ASN A 100 3.86 13.06 -5.57
CA ASN A 100 4.02 13.01 -4.12
C ASN A 100 2.76 12.47 -3.42
N ASN A 101 1.58 12.93 -3.83
CA ASN A 101 0.31 12.47 -3.28
C ASN A 101 0.07 10.97 -3.54
N GLU A 102 0.42 10.47 -4.73
CA GLU A 102 0.32 9.05 -5.04
C GLU A 102 1.20 8.18 -4.12
N GLU A 103 2.42 8.63 -3.81
CA GLU A 103 3.26 7.93 -2.83
C GLU A 103 2.64 7.93 -1.44
N GLU A 104 2.12 9.08 -0.99
CA GLU A 104 1.52 9.19 0.32
C GLU A 104 0.28 8.30 0.45
N ILE A 105 -0.60 8.32 -0.56
CA ILE A 105 -1.79 7.45 -0.62
C ILE A 105 -1.37 5.98 -0.61
N LYS A 106 -0.33 5.59 -1.36
CA LYS A 106 0.18 4.20 -1.32
C LYS A 106 0.66 3.81 0.08
N ARG A 107 1.40 4.69 0.76
CA ARG A 107 1.86 4.44 2.14
C ARG A 107 0.69 4.32 3.11
N GLN A 108 -0.29 5.22 3.01
CA GLN A 108 -1.50 5.20 3.84
C GLN A 108 -2.33 3.93 3.59
N ASN A 109 -2.51 3.52 2.34
CA ASN A 109 -3.21 2.29 1.98
C ASN A 109 -2.52 1.05 2.56
N ASN A 110 -1.18 0.97 2.44
CA ASN A 110 -0.42 -0.14 3.02
C ASN A 110 -0.54 -0.17 4.56
N ALA A 111 -0.45 0.99 5.22
CA ALA A 111 -0.64 1.07 6.67
C ALA A 111 -2.07 0.66 7.08
N SER A 112 -3.09 1.12 6.33
CA SER A 112 -4.49 0.76 6.57
C SER A 112 -4.73 -0.74 6.40
N GLN A 113 -4.10 -1.39 5.40
CA GLN A 113 -4.20 -2.83 5.21
C GLN A 113 -3.57 -3.61 6.36
N ILE A 114 -2.43 -3.17 6.87
CA ILE A 114 -1.76 -3.75 8.04
C ILE A 114 -2.64 -3.60 9.29
N GLN A 115 -3.15 -2.40 9.56
CA GLN A 115 -4.03 -2.16 10.69
C GLN A 115 -5.31 -2.99 10.62
N HIS A 116 -5.91 -3.09 9.43
CA HIS A 116 -7.10 -3.91 9.22
C HIS A 116 -6.82 -5.39 9.53
N PHE A 117 -5.70 -5.92 9.04
CA PHE A 117 -5.25 -7.26 9.38
C PHE A 117 -5.03 -7.42 10.88
N GLU A 118 -4.28 -6.52 11.52
CA GLU A 118 -3.96 -6.60 12.96
C GLU A 118 -5.25 -6.65 13.79
N ASN A 119 -6.20 -5.77 13.49
CA ASN A 119 -7.50 -5.75 14.16
C ASN A 119 -8.26 -7.07 14.01
N LEU A 120 -8.27 -7.66 12.80
CA LEU A 120 -8.91 -8.95 12.57
C LEU A 120 -8.17 -10.10 13.25
N PHE A 121 -6.84 -10.11 13.17
CA PHE A 121 -5.98 -11.11 13.80
C PHE A 121 -6.20 -11.13 15.32
N PHE A 122 -6.12 -9.98 15.98
CA PHE A 122 -6.31 -9.90 17.44
C PHE A 122 -7.75 -10.20 17.85
N ARG A 123 -8.75 -9.89 17.01
CA ARG A 123 -10.13 -10.32 17.25
C ARG A 123 -10.29 -11.83 17.16
N LEU A 124 -9.68 -12.48 16.15
CA LEU A 124 -9.69 -13.94 16.03
C LEU A 124 -8.98 -14.59 17.22
N LEU A 125 -7.86 -14.02 17.65
CA LEU A 125 -7.12 -14.47 18.82
C LEU A 125 -7.93 -14.33 20.12
N ALA A 126 -8.62 -13.19 20.30
CA ALA A 126 -9.51 -12.97 21.42
C ALA A 126 -10.66 -13.97 21.44
N ASN A 127 -11.30 -14.20 20.29
CA ASN A 127 -12.37 -15.19 20.14
C ASN A 127 -11.88 -16.62 20.45
N TYR A 128 -10.67 -16.98 20.03
CA TYR A 128 -10.04 -18.25 20.37
C TYR A 128 -9.85 -18.38 21.89
N ASN A 129 -9.32 -17.34 22.54
CA ASN A 129 -9.13 -17.32 23.99
C ASN A 129 -10.45 -17.38 24.77
N GLU A 130 -11.50 -16.70 24.31
CA GLU A 130 -12.85 -16.75 24.90
C GLU A 130 -13.50 -18.14 24.72
N THR A 131 -13.36 -18.73 23.54
CA THR A 131 -13.84 -20.09 23.29
C THR A 131 -13.12 -21.07 24.22
N LYS A 132 -11.81 -20.93 24.34
CA LYS A 132 -10.95 -21.71 25.24
C LYS A 132 -11.37 -21.55 26.71
N SER A 133 -11.59 -20.32 27.19
CA SER A 133 -12.01 -20.09 28.57
C SER A 133 -13.39 -20.69 28.84
N THR A 134 -14.32 -20.59 27.90
CA THR A 134 -15.65 -21.22 27.97
C THR A 134 -15.53 -22.74 28.08
N PHE A 135 -14.63 -23.37 27.30
CA PHE A 135 -14.35 -24.80 27.43
C PHE A 135 -13.84 -25.17 28.82
N TYR A 136 -12.95 -24.37 29.41
CA TYR A 136 -12.45 -24.62 30.76
C TYR A 136 -13.53 -24.46 31.83
N LEU A 137 -14.33 -23.39 31.74
CA LEU A 137 -15.36 -23.08 32.74
C LEU A 137 -16.52 -24.09 32.75
N LEU A 138 -16.94 -24.58 31.58
CA LEU A 138 -18.10 -25.48 31.48
C LEU A 138 -17.81 -26.92 31.90
N ARG A 139 -16.55 -27.37 31.96
CA ARG A 139 -16.20 -28.78 32.22
C ARG A 139 -15.40 -29.03 33.51
N ASP A 140 -15.08 -28.00 34.28
CA ASP A 140 -14.40 -28.05 35.60
C ASP A 140 -13.07 -28.86 35.63
N ILE A 141 -12.56 -29.22 34.45
CA ILE A 141 -11.40 -30.07 34.22
C ILE A 141 -10.71 -29.54 32.97
N ASN A 142 -9.38 -29.46 32.98
CA ASN A 142 -8.60 -29.10 31.80
C ASN A 142 -8.79 -30.18 30.71
N ILE A 143 -9.78 -29.98 29.84
CA ILE A 143 -10.24 -30.93 28.81
C ILE A 143 -9.06 -31.46 28.00
N PHE A 144 -8.10 -30.60 27.67
CA PHE A 144 -6.91 -31.00 26.93
C PHE A 144 -6.06 -31.98 27.74
N SER A 145 -5.79 -31.71 29.02
CA SER A 145 -5.07 -32.66 29.88
C SER A 145 -5.82 -33.99 30.04
N SER A 146 -7.16 -33.97 30.18
CA SER A 146 -7.97 -35.19 30.26
C SER A 146 -7.97 -35.96 28.95
N PHE A 147 -7.98 -35.26 27.82
CA PHE A 147 -7.86 -35.87 26.50
C PHE A 147 -6.52 -36.61 26.37
N ILE A 148 -5.41 -35.96 26.74
CA ILE A 148 -4.08 -36.60 26.75
C ILE A 148 -4.02 -37.76 27.73
N GLN A 149 -4.52 -37.60 28.96
CA GLN A 149 -4.51 -38.65 29.97
C GLN A 149 -5.31 -39.88 29.52
N HIS A 150 -6.49 -39.67 28.92
CA HIS A 150 -7.33 -40.75 28.41
C HIS A 150 -6.70 -41.44 27.20
N TYR A 151 -6.07 -40.66 26.31
CA TYR A 151 -5.27 -41.18 25.21
C TYR A 151 -4.13 -42.08 25.72
N ASN A 152 -3.34 -41.61 26.71
CA ASN A 152 -2.23 -42.37 27.28
C ASN A 152 -2.70 -43.62 28.03
N LYS A 153 -3.80 -43.54 28.77
CA LYS A 153 -4.43 -44.72 29.41
C LYS A 153 -4.88 -45.74 28.37
N ARG A 154 -5.51 -45.29 27.27
CA ARG A 154 -5.91 -46.17 26.17
C ARG A 154 -4.70 -46.78 25.49
N LEU A 155 -3.67 -46.00 25.15
CA LEU A 155 -2.42 -46.52 24.58
C LEU A 155 -1.78 -47.58 25.47
N GLY A 156 -1.68 -47.34 26.79
CA GLY A 156 -1.16 -48.35 27.73
C GLY A 156 -2.01 -49.62 27.74
N THR A 157 -3.34 -49.47 27.74
CA THR A 157 -4.27 -50.61 27.64
C THR A 157 -4.12 -51.33 26.29
N PHE A 158 -3.95 -50.59 25.19
CA PHE A 158 -3.75 -51.12 23.85
C PHE A 158 -2.37 -51.77 23.69
N ALA A 159 -1.32 -51.29 24.34
CA ALA A 159 -0.01 -51.93 24.33
C ALA A 159 -0.08 -53.31 25.03
N VAL A 160 -0.83 -53.38 26.14
CA VAL A 160 -1.13 -54.65 26.84
C VAL A 160 -2.01 -55.57 25.97
N LEU A 161 -3.02 -55.01 25.27
CA LEU A 161 -3.94 -55.76 24.41
C LEU A 161 -3.44 -56.03 22.97
N ARG A 162 -2.37 -55.37 22.50
CA ARG A 162 -1.77 -55.60 21.17
C ARG A 162 -1.13 -56.97 21.08
N ASN A 163 -0.77 -57.55 22.22
CA ASN A 163 -0.43 -58.97 22.33
C ASN A 163 -1.63 -59.90 22.05
N LEU A 164 -2.86 -59.36 21.90
CA LEU A 164 -4.08 -60.16 21.77
C LEU A 164 -4.98 -59.81 20.58
N ASN A 165 -5.02 -58.57 20.04
CA ASN A 165 -5.79 -58.25 18.82
C ASN A 165 -5.39 -56.91 18.14
N ASN A 166 -5.27 -56.94 16.81
CA ASN A 166 -4.85 -55.85 15.91
C ASN A 166 -5.88 -54.70 15.73
N ARG A 167 -6.49 -54.17 16.80
CA ARG A 167 -7.35 -52.97 16.67
C ARG A 167 -6.52 -51.69 16.68
N LYS A 168 -6.55 -50.94 15.58
CA LYS A 168 -5.96 -49.59 15.47
C LYS A 168 -6.83 -48.59 16.23
N LEU A 169 -6.22 -47.80 17.12
CA LEU A 169 -6.88 -46.67 17.77
C LEU A 169 -7.18 -45.61 16.70
N THR A 170 -8.44 -45.24 16.52
CA THR A 170 -8.88 -44.20 15.55
C THR A 170 -9.31 -42.94 16.29
N TYR A 171 -9.14 -41.78 15.66
CA TYR A 171 -9.58 -40.51 16.25
C TYR A 171 -11.09 -40.48 16.55
N ALA A 172 -11.90 -41.08 15.67
CA ALA A 172 -13.36 -41.15 15.83
C ALA A 172 -13.80 -41.83 17.14
N SER A 173 -13.07 -42.85 17.62
CA SER A 173 -13.41 -43.51 18.88
C SER A 173 -13.08 -42.63 20.10
N LEU A 174 -11.92 -41.97 20.09
CA LEU A 174 -11.51 -41.00 21.13
C LEU A 174 -12.46 -39.81 21.19
N LYS A 175 -12.82 -39.24 20.04
CA LYS A 175 -13.75 -38.10 19.90
C LYS A 175 -15.11 -38.43 20.52
N LYS A 176 -15.67 -39.61 20.21
CA LYS A 176 -16.96 -40.06 20.72
C LYS A 176 -16.95 -40.29 22.23
N GLU A 177 -15.90 -40.89 22.77
CA GLU A 177 -15.79 -41.18 24.22
C GLU A 177 -15.65 -39.90 25.06
N LEU A 178 -14.89 -38.92 24.57
CA LEU A 178 -14.58 -37.70 25.32
C LEU A 178 -15.52 -36.52 25.01
N ASN A 179 -16.45 -36.73 24.08
CA ASN A 179 -17.27 -35.67 23.49
C ASN A 179 -16.40 -34.44 23.17
N PHE A 180 -15.26 -34.69 22.53
CA PHE A 180 -14.22 -33.68 22.32
C PHE A 180 -14.56 -32.89 21.06
N ASP A 181 -14.79 -31.59 21.22
CA ASP A 181 -15.14 -30.70 20.11
C ASP A 181 -13.87 -30.34 19.31
N THR A 182 -13.93 -30.52 17.99
CA THR A 182 -12.84 -30.15 17.06
C THR A 182 -12.84 -28.68 16.67
N SER A 183 -13.83 -27.90 17.12
CA SER A 183 -13.97 -26.48 16.79
C SER A 183 -12.71 -25.68 17.09
N PHE A 184 -11.97 -25.97 18.16
CA PHE A 184 -10.70 -25.27 18.47
C PHE A 184 -9.62 -25.50 17.39
N ILE A 185 -9.57 -26.66 16.75
CA ILE A 185 -8.59 -26.96 15.68
C ILE A 185 -8.95 -26.20 14.42
N LEU A 186 -10.25 -26.11 14.11
CA LEU A 186 -10.73 -25.29 13.01
C LEU A 186 -10.42 -23.81 13.25
N GLN A 187 -10.54 -23.31 14.49
CA GLN A 187 -10.15 -21.96 14.86
C GLN A 187 -8.63 -21.74 14.71
N ILE A 188 -7.80 -22.67 15.20
CA ILE A 188 -6.34 -22.61 15.03
C ILE A 188 -5.97 -22.54 13.55
N ASN A 189 -6.54 -23.44 12.75
CA ASN A 189 -6.29 -23.46 11.32
C ASN A 189 -6.82 -22.21 10.61
N SER A 190 -7.94 -21.65 11.05
CA SER A 190 -8.48 -20.39 10.49
C SER A 190 -7.53 -19.21 10.74
N ILE A 191 -6.94 -19.14 11.94
CA ILE A 191 -5.95 -18.10 12.27
C ILE A 191 -4.68 -18.27 11.44
N LEU A 192 -4.16 -19.51 11.33
CA LEU A 192 -2.97 -19.80 10.50
C LEU A 192 -3.23 -19.48 9.02
N LYS A 193 -4.34 -19.97 8.47
CA LYS A 193 -4.74 -19.70 7.09
C LYS A 193 -4.88 -18.21 6.82
N PHE A 194 -5.55 -17.48 7.70
CA PHE A 194 -5.69 -16.02 7.60
C PHE A 194 -4.33 -15.32 7.57
N THR A 195 -3.39 -15.76 8.42
CA THR A 195 -2.03 -15.21 8.51
C THR A 195 -1.21 -15.49 7.25
N TYR A 196 -1.31 -16.70 6.68
CA TYR A 196 -0.58 -17.06 5.47
C TYR A 196 -1.13 -16.43 4.20
N GLN A 197 -2.45 -16.29 4.11
CA GLN A 197 -3.15 -15.76 2.94
C GLN A 197 -2.88 -14.26 2.72
N TYR A 198 -2.57 -13.52 3.79
CA TYR A 198 -2.27 -12.09 3.67
C TYR A 198 -0.90 -11.85 3.02
N ASP A 199 -0.78 -10.84 2.15
CA ASP A 199 0.46 -10.54 1.43
C ASP A 199 1.40 -9.69 2.28
N PHE A 200 2.07 -10.32 3.24
CA PHE A 200 3.09 -9.70 4.07
C PHE A 200 4.48 -10.24 3.79
N GLU A 201 5.48 -9.43 4.14
CA GLU A 201 6.85 -9.88 4.31
C GLU A 201 6.91 -11.09 5.26
N LEU A 202 7.73 -12.09 4.90
CA LEU A 202 7.88 -13.33 5.65
C LEU A 202 8.19 -13.10 7.13
N ILE A 203 9.01 -12.09 7.44
CA ILE A 203 9.39 -11.72 8.81
C ILE A 203 8.14 -11.35 9.63
N LYS A 204 7.23 -10.55 9.08
CA LYS A 204 5.99 -10.16 9.77
C LYS A 204 5.05 -11.35 9.96
N LYS A 205 4.93 -12.22 8.95
CA LYS A 205 4.13 -13.46 9.08
C LYS A 205 4.64 -14.32 10.23
N ASN A 206 5.95 -14.53 10.29
CA ASN A 206 6.57 -15.32 11.35
C ASN A 206 6.35 -14.70 12.74
N MET A 207 6.43 -13.38 12.85
CA MET A 207 6.10 -12.68 14.10
C MET A 207 4.66 -12.95 14.57
N TYR A 208 3.66 -12.87 13.67
CA TYR A 208 2.27 -13.15 14.04
C TYR A 208 2.03 -14.62 14.39
N ILE A 209 2.69 -15.53 13.67
CA ILE A 209 2.67 -16.96 13.98
C ILE A 209 3.30 -17.21 15.35
N GLU A 210 4.42 -16.58 15.67
CA GLU A 210 5.07 -16.69 16.99
C GLU A 210 4.16 -16.18 18.11
N ILE A 211 3.55 -15.00 17.93
CA ILE A 211 2.56 -14.46 18.87
C ILE A 211 1.44 -15.49 19.07
N PHE A 212 0.86 -16.00 17.99
CA PHE A 212 -0.22 -16.97 18.07
C PHE A 212 0.22 -18.28 18.76
N THR A 213 1.32 -18.89 18.33
CA THR A 213 1.82 -20.16 18.88
C THR A 213 2.27 -20.05 20.34
N SER A 214 2.62 -18.85 20.80
CA SER A 214 2.90 -18.57 22.22
C SER A 214 1.63 -18.57 23.09
N THR A 215 0.46 -18.27 22.52
CA THR A 215 -0.83 -18.32 23.23
C THR A 215 -1.38 -19.74 23.40
N ILE A 216 -0.89 -20.68 22.59
CA ILE A 216 -1.29 -22.09 22.62
C ILE A 216 -0.43 -22.84 23.65
N SER A 217 -1.09 -23.42 24.66
CA SER A 217 -0.43 -24.20 25.70
C SER A 217 0.15 -25.51 25.18
N THR A 218 1.11 -26.09 25.89
CA THR A 218 1.70 -27.38 25.54
C THR A 218 0.66 -28.50 25.43
N HIS A 219 -0.36 -28.52 26.29
CA HIS A 219 -1.44 -29.53 26.24
C HIS A 219 -2.30 -29.38 24.97
N GLU A 220 -2.58 -28.14 24.56
CA GLU A 220 -3.27 -27.88 23.30
C GLU A 220 -2.43 -28.33 22.11
N LYS A 221 -1.12 -28.01 22.09
CA LYS A 221 -0.20 -28.48 21.04
C LYS A 221 -0.18 -30.01 20.95
N LYS A 222 -0.14 -30.72 22.07
CA LYS A 222 -0.27 -32.19 22.11
C LYS A 222 -1.61 -32.67 21.53
N CYS A 223 -2.72 -32.01 21.85
CA CYS A 223 -4.01 -32.37 21.29
C CYS A 223 -4.06 -32.14 19.78
N VAL A 224 -3.55 -31.00 19.30
CA VAL A 224 -3.43 -30.70 17.85
C VAL A 224 -2.59 -31.77 17.17
N TYR A 225 -1.46 -32.17 17.75
CA TYR A 225 -0.61 -33.24 17.23
C TYR A 225 -1.39 -34.56 17.08
N LEU A 226 -2.13 -34.95 18.12
CA LEU A 226 -2.93 -36.19 18.08
C LEU A 226 -4.00 -36.12 16.99
N VAL A 227 -4.70 -35.00 16.84
CA VAL A 227 -5.69 -34.88 15.77
C VAL A 227 -5.02 -34.84 14.40
N TYR A 228 -3.88 -34.14 14.26
CA TYR A 228 -3.10 -34.06 13.03
C TYR A 228 -2.73 -35.45 12.49
N HIS A 229 -2.29 -36.35 13.38
CA HIS A 229 -1.84 -37.70 12.99
C HIS A 229 -2.94 -38.76 12.98
N LEU A 230 -4.00 -38.61 13.78
CA LEU A 230 -5.02 -39.64 13.95
C LEU A 230 -6.33 -39.35 13.20
N SER A 231 -6.58 -38.10 12.82
CA SER A 231 -7.83 -37.69 12.18
C SER A 231 -7.71 -37.66 10.67
N ASP A 232 -8.66 -38.32 10.02
CA ASP A 232 -8.90 -38.21 8.58
C ASP A 232 -9.72 -36.95 8.22
N GLU A 233 -10.23 -36.21 9.22
CA GLU A 233 -11.07 -35.01 9.02
C GLU A 233 -10.24 -33.78 8.61
N LEU A 234 -8.91 -33.80 8.76
CA LEU A 234 -8.04 -32.69 8.38
C LEU A 234 -7.69 -32.75 6.89
N THR A 235 -8.02 -31.68 6.17
CA THR A 235 -7.62 -31.51 4.77
C THR A 235 -6.09 -31.36 4.66
N ASN A 236 -5.54 -31.64 3.47
CA ASN A 236 -4.12 -31.46 3.20
C ASN A 236 -3.67 -30.01 3.41
N GLU A 237 -4.52 -29.04 3.05
CA GLU A 237 -4.28 -27.61 3.28
C GLU A 237 -4.09 -27.31 4.78
N ASN A 238 -4.93 -27.89 5.64
CA ASN A 238 -4.83 -27.69 7.08
C ASN A 238 -3.51 -28.25 7.63
N LYS A 239 -3.09 -29.42 7.13
CA LYS A 239 -1.83 -30.05 7.53
C LYS A 239 -0.64 -29.19 7.10
N GLU A 240 -0.65 -28.71 5.86
CA GLU A 240 0.39 -27.82 5.32
C GLU A 240 0.52 -26.52 6.13
N ASN A 241 -0.60 -25.89 6.51
CA ASN A 241 -0.57 -24.68 7.34
C ASN A 241 0.01 -24.94 8.73
N ILE A 242 -0.30 -26.09 9.34
CA ILE A 242 0.26 -26.49 10.63
C ILE A 242 1.76 -26.73 10.50
N ASP A 243 2.20 -27.43 9.46
CA ASP A 243 3.61 -27.75 9.22
C ASP A 243 4.43 -26.49 8.97
N LYS A 244 3.94 -25.56 8.15
CA LYS A 244 4.60 -24.28 7.88
C LYS A 244 4.76 -23.39 9.12
N SER A 245 3.91 -23.57 10.11
CA SER A 245 3.83 -22.68 11.29
C SER A 245 4.77 -23.09 12.41
N ASP A 246 5.45 -24.23 12.27
CA ASP A 246 6.24 -24.86 13.33
C ASP A 246 5.45 -25.04 14.64
N LEU A 247 4.10 -25.08 14.57
CA LEU A 247 3.23 -25.14 15.73
C LEU A 247 3.50 -26.36 16.61
N LEU A 248 3.90 -27.47 15.98
CA LEU A 248 4.16 -28.76 16.62
C LEU A 248 5.65 -28.98 16.93
N ASN A 249 6.50 -27.96 16.77
CA ASN A 249 7.93 -28.08 17.03
C ASN A 249 8.18 -28.51 18.50
N GLY A 250 9.00 -29.54 18.67
CA GLY A 250 9.30 -30.15 19.98
C GLY A 250 8.24 -31.12 20.53
N ILE A 251 7.09 -31.29 19.86
CA ILE A 251 6.06 -32.26 20.26
C ILE A 251 6.28 -33.58 19.50
N THR A 252 6.53 -34.65 20.23
CA THR A 252 6.69 -36.01 19.70
C THR A 252 5.72 -36.96 20.40
N LEU A 253 5.42 -38.11 19.77
CA LEU A 253 4.63 -39.18 20.39
C LEU A 253 5.17 -39.62 21.76
N GLU A 254 6.49 -39.61 21.95
CA GLU A 254 7.14 -40.00 23.20
C GLU A 254 6.92 -38.98 24.32
N ASN A 255 6.72 -37.72 23.94
CA ASN A 255 6.53 -36.60 24.87
C ASN A 255 5.04 -36.31 25.14
N ILE A 256 4.10 -37.04 24.51
CA ILE A 256 2.65 -36.85 24.67
C ILE A 256 2.13 -37.57 25.89
#